data_AF-A0A3C1UWF1-F1
#
_entry.id   AF-A0A3C1UWF1-F1
#
_cell.length_a   1.000
_cell.length_b   1.000
_cell.length_c   1.000
_cell.angle_alpha   90.00
_cell.angle_beta   90.00
_cell.angle_gamma   90.00
#
_symmetry.space_group_name_H-M   'P 1'
#
loop_
_entity.id
_entity.type
_entity.pdbx_description
1 polymer ?
#
loop_
_entity_poly.entity_id
_entity_poly.type
_entity_poly.pdbx_seq_one_letter_code
_entity_poly.pdbx_strand_id
1 'polypeptide(L)'
;MKATYNDFLISNPNCSKFSSNQEAIAVFDFLNQDDNIIKMIDYCEMGKPALAACVSELEAFVDHFPHPALLLTDGFTRTVIGRMIKSILEPFGYRPTVQKSFPKTCNVKYFSSASCYSLTGSATMKIAKFVTEI
;
A
#
# COMPACT_ATOMS: atom_id res chain seq x y z
N MET A 1 -16.31 1.08 5.49
CA MET A 1 -15.77 -0.28 5.23
C MET A 1 -14.39 -0.12 4.60
N LYS A 2 -13.49 -1.10 4.76
CA LYS A 2 -12.18 -1.06 4.10
C LYS A 2 -12.37 -1.07 2.60
N ALA A 3 -11.43 -0.49 1.86
CA ALA A 3 -11.43 -0.59 0.41
C ALA A 3 -11.34 -2.05 -0.02
N THR A 4 -12.09 -2.41 -1.06
CA THR A 4 -12.00 -3.70 -1.73
C THR A 4 -11.11 -3.59 -2.97
N TYR A 5 -10.64 -4.73 -3.48
CA TYR A 5 -9.91 -4.75 -4.74
C TYR A 5 -10.75 -4.21 -5.91
N ASN A 6 -12.06 -4.44 -5.88
CA ASN A 6 -12.97 -3.91 -6.88
C ASN A 6 -13.08 -2.37 -6.81
N ASP A 7 -13.10 -1.77 -5.61
CA ASP A 7 -13.08 -0.30 -5.45
C ASP A 7 -11.79 0.30 -6.04
N PHE A 8 -10.66 -0.40 -5.85
CA PHE A 8 -9.39 -0.05 -6.47
C PHE A 8 -9.48 -0.08 -8.00
N LEU A 9 -10.02 -1.15 -8.60
CA LEU A 9 -10.13 -1.27 -10.06
C LEU A 9 -11.08 -0.22 -10.65
N ILE A 10 -12.23 0.01 -10.03
CA ILE A 10 -13.21 1.04 -10.46
C ILE A 10 -12.55 2.42 -10.46
N SER A 11 -11.78 2.73 -9.42
CA SER A 11 -11.09 4.02 -9.27
C SER A 11 -9.84 4.14 -10.15
N ASN A 12 -9.36 3.03 -10.74
CA ASN A 12 -8.16 2.99 -11.58
C ASN A 12 -8.39 2.16 -12.86
N PRO A 13 -9.19 2.64 -13.83
CA PRO A 13 -9.53 1.88 -15.05
C PRO A 13 -8.33 1.43 -15.90
N ASN A 14 -7.21 2.16 -15.82
CA ASN A 14 -5.95 1.80 -16.48
C ASN A 14 -5.22 0.62 -15.82
N CYS A 15 -5.67 0.16 -14.65
CA CYS A 15 -5.21 -1.06 -14.00
C CYS A 15 -6.07 -2.28 -14.35
N SER A 16 -7.05 -2.15 -15.26
CA SER A 16 -7.97 -3.22 -15.68
C SER A 16 -7.28 -4.51 -16.16
N LYS A 17 -6.06 -4.43 -16.70
CA LYS A 17 -5.26 -5.61 -17.07
C LYS A 17 -4.95 -6.56 -15.89
N PHE A 18 -5.08 -6.07 -14.65
CA PHE A 18 -4.88 -6.85 -13.43
C PHE A 18 -6.19 -7.38 -12.83
N SER A 19 -7.35 -7.15 -13.44
CA SER A 19 -8.66 -7.48 -12.86
C SER A 19 -8.81 -8.94 -12.42
N SER A 20 -8.22 -9.87 -13.18
CA SER A 20 -8.23 -11.31 -12.88
C SER A 20 -6.88 -11.83 -12.39
N ASN A 21 -5.90 -10.96 -12.11
CA ASN A 21 -4.57 -11.34 -11.69
C ASN A 21 -4.57 -11.68 -10.19
N GLN A 22 -4.43 -12.96 -9.87
CA GLN A 22 -4.46 -13.46 -8.48
C GLN A 22 -3.31 -12.91 -7.61
N GLU A 23 -2.15 -12.64 -8.20
CA GLU A 23 -1.02 -12.04 -7.49
C GLU A 23 -1.28 -10.58 -7.15
N ALA A 24 -1.92 -9.83 -8.06
CA ALA A 24 -2.33 -8.45 -7.81
C ALA A 24 -3.39 -8.36 -6.70
N ILE A 25 -4.34 -9.30 -6.70
CA ILE A 25 -5.33 -9.46 -5.62
C ILE A 25 -4.61 -9.77 -4.29
N ALA A 26 -3.70 -10.75 -4.29
CA ALA A 26 -2.94 -11.14 -3.10
C ALA A 26 -2.08 -9.99 -2.55
N VAL A 27 -1.46 -9.18 -3.41
CA VAL A 27 -0.72 -7.98 -3.01
C VAL A 27 -1.65 -6.92 -2.41
N PHE A 28 -2.83 -6.70 -3.00
CA PHE A 28 -3.81 -5.81 -2.41
C PHE A 28 -4.25 -6.27 -1.03
N ASP A 29 -4.58 -7.56 -0.88
CA ASP A 29 -5.01 -8.15 0.38
C ASP A 29 -3.91 -8.09 1.44
N PHE A 30 -2.65 -8.34 1.06
CA PHE A 30 -1.48 -8.15 1.91
C PHE A 30 -1.41 -6.70 2.42
N LEU A 31 -1.49 -5.70 1.54
CA LEU A 31 -1.45 -4.29 1.94
C LEU A 31 -2.66 -3.86 2.77
N ASN A 32 -3.81 -4.50 2.58
CA ASN A 32 -5.09 -4.18 3.23
C ASN A 32 -5.29 -4.95 4.55
N GLN A 33 -4.29 -5.69 5.03
CA GLN A 33 -4.30 -6.25 6.38
C GLN A 33 -4.22 -5.14 7.43
N ASP A 34 -4.91 -5.33 8.56
CA ASP A 34 -5.05 -4.30 9.59
C ASP A 34 -3.68 -3.85 10.12
N ASP A 35 -2.76 -4.79 10.37
CA ASP A 35 -1.40 -4.48 10.80
C ASP A 35 -0.64 -3.60 9.79
N ASN A 36 -0.77 -3.88 8.49
CA ASN A 36 -0.10 -3.11 7.46
C ASN A 36 -0.74 -1.72 7.30
N ILE A 37 -2.07 -1.61 7.41
CA ILE A 37 -2.76 -0.32 7.43
C ILE A 37 -2.30 0.53 8.61
N ILE A 38 -2.25 -0.06 9.81
CA ILE A 38 -1.79 0.62 11.04
C ILE A 38 -0.36 1.12 10.86
N LYS A 39 0.56 0.26 10.43
CA LYS A 39 1.97 0.63 10.18
C LYS A 39 2.09 1.75 9.13
N MET A 40 1.34 1.65 8.03
CA MET A 40 1.34 2.67 6.98
C MET A 40 0.83 4.02 7.50
N ILE A 41 -0.24 4.03 8.29
CA ILE A 41 -0.78 5.25 8.90
C ILE A 41 0.21 5.86 9.89
N ASP A 42 0.84 5.05 10.75
CA ASP A 42 1.87 5.53 11.69
C ASP A 42 3.03 6.20 10.92
N TYR A 43 3.44 5.63 9.78
CA TYR A 43 4.44 6.26 8.91
C TYR A 43 3.98 7.57 8.27
N CYS A 44 2.70 7.66 7.89
CA CYS A 44 2.12 8.90 7.37
C CYS A 44 2.16 10.01 8.43
N GLU A 45 1.83 9.69 9.69
CA GLU A 45 1.87 10.62 10.82
C GLU A 45 3.31 11.10 11.11
N MET A 46 4.31 10.26 10.86
CA MET A 46 5.73 10.65 10.90
C MET A 46 6.21 11.43 9.66
N GLY A 47 5.33 11.73 8.70
CA GLY A 47 5.68 12.41 7.45
C GLY A 47 6.59 11.60 6.52
N LYS A 48 6.58 10.27 6.65
CA LYS A 48 7.34 9.31 5.84
C LYS A 48 6.44 8.71 4.74
N PRO A 49 7.02 8.13 3.67
CA PRO A 49 6.23 7.38 2.68
C PRO A 49 5.48 6.22 3.34
N ALA A 50 4.20 6.05 3.00
CA ALA A 50 3.37 5.00 3.59
C ALA A 50 3.96 3.61 3.37
N LEU A 51 4.34 3.31 2.12
CA LEU A 51 4.91 2.01 1.74
C LEU A 51 6.19 1.67 2.53
N ALA A 52 6.93 2.67 3.04
CA ALA A 52 8.16 2.42 3.78
C ALA A 52 7.94 1.60 5.07
N ALA A 53 6.69 1.51 5.53
CA ALA A 53 6.30 0.75 6.71
C ALA A 53 6.28 -0.78 6.50
N CYS A 54 6.20 -1.24 5.25
CA CYS A 54 6.09 -2.66 4.91
C CYS A 54 6.74 -3.03 3.57
N VAL A 55 7.59 -2.16 3.01
CA VAL A 55 8.16 -2.34 1.66
C VAL A 55 9.04 -3.58 1.57
N SER A 56 9.86 -3.87 2.57
CA SER A 56 10.75 -5.03 2.54
C SER A 56 9.95 -6.34 2.63
N GLU A 57 8.90 -6.36 3.45
CA GLU A 57 7.97 -7.49 3.55
C GLU A 57 7.15 -7.69 2.27
N LEU A 58 6.71 -6.60 1.64
CA LEU A 58 6.02 -6.66 0.35
C LEU A 58 6.93 -7.22 -0.75
N GLU A 59 8.16 -6.73 -0.85
CA GLU A 59 9.11 -7.20 -1.86
C GLU A 59 9.43 -8.68 -1.65
N ALA A 60 9.66 -9.10 -0.39
CA ALA A 60 9.83 -10.50 -0.05
C ALA A 60 8.58 -11.33 -0.42
N PHE A 61 7.38 -10.85 -0.09
CA PHE A 61 6.14 -11.54 -0.40
C PHE A 61 5.98 -11.80 -1.90
N VAL A 62 6.24 -10.80 -2.74
CA VAL A 62 6.16 -10.94 -4.20
C VAL A 62 7.29 -11.82 -4.76
N ASP A 63 8.52 -11.72 -4.22
CA ASP A 63 9.65 -12.56 -4.64
C ASP A 63 9.42 -14.07 -4.36
N HIS A 64 8.46 -14.44 -3.50
CA HIS A 64 8.08 -15.84 -3.23
C HIS A 64 7.02 -16.40 -4.18
N PHE A 65 6.49 -15.62 -5.13
CA PHE A 65 5.55 -16.16 -6.11
C PHE A 65 6.25 -17.16 -7.05
N PRO A 66 5.73 -18.40 -7.18
CA PRO A 66 6.43 -19.46 -7.91
C PRO A 66 6.51 -19.23 -9.42
N HIS A 67 5.53 -18.50 -9.99
CA HIS A 67 5.45 -18.17 -11.42
C HIS A 67 4.94 -16.73 -11.61
N PRO A 68 5.78 -15.71 -11.31
CA PRO A 68 5.30 -14.35 -11.11
C PRO A 68 4.77 -13.73 -12.41
N ALA A 69 3.47 -13.49 -12.45
CA ALA A 69 2.80 -12.63 -13.44
C ALA A 69 2.92 -11.14 -13.08
N LEU A 70 3.19 -10.84 -11.81
CA LEU A 70 3.41 -9.53 -11.24
C LEU A 70 4.90 -9.36 -10.91
N LEU A 71 5.59 -8.54 -11.70
CA LEU A 71 7.02 -8.33 -11.56
C LEU A 71 7.32 -6.94 -10.99
N LEU A 72 8.00 -6.87 -9.85
CA LEU A 72 8.39 -5.58 -9.26
C LEU A 72 9.51 -4.87 -10.02
N THR A 73 10.17 -5.53 -10.98
CA THR A 73 11.09 -4.90 -11.93
C THR A 73 10.35 -4.01 -12.93
N ASP A 74 9.07 -4.28 -13.21
CA ASP A 74 8.21 -3.46 -14.06
C ASP A 74 7.76 -2.17 -13.34
N GLY A 75 8.06 -1.03 -13.95
CA GLY A 75 7.71 0.28 -13.38
C GLY A 75 6.21 0.53 -13.30
N PHE A 76 5.43 -0.05 -14.22
CA PHE A 76 3.97 0.08 -14.18
C PHE A 76 3.39 -0.70 -13.00
N THR A 77 3.88 -1.91 -12.74
CA THR A 77 3.49 -2.73 -11.59
C THR A 77 3.75 -2.02 -10.27
N ARG A 78 4.93 -1.37 -10.12
CA ARG A 78 5.20 -0.53 -8.93
C ARG A 78 4.23 0.65 -8.79
N THR A 79 3.84 1.25 -9.92
CA THR A 79 2.82 2.33 -9.93
C THR A 79 1.44 1.82 -9.52
N VAL A 80 1.06 0.61 -9.96
CA VAL A 80 -0.19 -0.05 -9.57
C VAL A 80 -0.23 -0.27 -8.06
N ILE A 81 0.85 -0.75 -7.45
CA ILE A 81 0.97 -0.92 -6.00
C ILE A 81 0.79 0.42 -5.27
N GLY A 82 1.41 1.50 -5.75
CA GLY A 82 1.20 2.83 -5.18
C GLY A 82 -0.27 3.29 -5.21
N ARG A 83 -1.01 2.90 -6.25
CA ARG A 83 -2.45 3.19 -6.38
C ARG A 83 -3.30 2.32 -5.45
N MET A 84 -2.92 1.07 -5.24
CA MET A 84 -3.57 0.21 -4.24
C MET A 84 -3.50 0.85 -2.85
N ILE A 85 -2.32 1.33 -2.45
CA ILE A 85 -2.12 2.02 -1.16
C ILE A 85 -3.00 3.27 -1.07
N LYS A 86 -3.08 4.07 -2.14
CA LYS A 86 -3.99 5.22 -2.18
C LYS A 86 -5.44 4.81 -1.91
N SER A 87 -5.93 3.75 -2.57
CA SER A 87 -7.29 3.24 -2.36
C SER A 87 -7.50 2.71 -0.93
N ILE A 88 -6.51 2.02 -0.36
CA ILE A 88 -6.57 1.46 1.00
C ILE A 88 -6.63 2.55 2.07
N LEU A 89 -5.85 3.62 1.91
CA LEU A 89 -5.77 4.70 2.90
C LEU A 89 -6.91 5.74 2.76
N GLU A 90 -7.60 5.76 1.63
CA GLU A 90 -8.67 6.72 1.35
C GLU A 90 -9.85 6.68 2.35
N PRO A 91 -10.38 5.50 2.74
CA PRO A 91 -11.42 5.40 3.77
C PRO A 91 -11.02 5.99 5.13
N PHE A 92 -9.73 6.07 5.43
CA PHE A 92 -9.20 6.66 6.66
C PHE A 92 -8.97 8.17 6.54
N GLY A 93 -9.33 8.79 5.41
CA GLY A 93 -9.20 10.23 5.16
C GLY A 93 -7.81 10.68 4.69
N TYR A 94 -6.86 9.74 4.51
CA TYR A 94 -5.51 10.09 4.05
C TYR A 94 -5.52 10.37 2.55
N ARG A 95 -4.78 11.41 2.15
CA ARG A 95 -4.61 11.81 0.75
C ARG A 95 -3.12 11.95 0.43
N PRO A 96 -2.69 11.53 -0.78
CA PRO A 96 -1.29 11.61 -1.16
C PRO A 96 -0.85 13.07 -1.23
N THR A 97 0.36 13.36 -0.75
CA THR A 97 0.93 14.71 -0.75
C THR A 97 2.13 14.79 -1.68
N VAL A 98 3.30 14.39 -1.19
CA VAL A 98 4.57 14.42 -1.93
C VAL A 98 5.16 13.03 -2.00
N GLN A 99 5.94 12.77 -3.04
CA GLN A 99 6.74 11.55 -3.13
C GLN A 99 8.11 11.80 -2.48
N LYS A 100 8.55 10.88 -1.62
CA LYS A 100 9.89 10.94 -1.02
C LYS A 100 10.63 9.63 -1.23
N SER A 101 11.94 9.71 -1.38
CA SER A 101 12.82 8.54 -1.43
C SER A 101 12.80 7.79 -0.11
N PHE A 102 13.00 6.48 -0.16
CA PHE A 102 13.14 5.70 1.06
C PHE A 102 14.43 6.07 1.81
N PRO A 103 14.41 6.06 3.15
CA PRO A 103 15.64 6.14 3.95
C PRO A 103 16.60 5.01 3.57
N LYS A 104 17.91 5.26 3.63
CA LYS A 104 18.95 4.23 3.37
C LYS A 104 18.87 3.02 4.31
N THR A 105 18.17 3.16 5.43
CA THR A 105 17.93 2.10 6.41
C THR A 105 16.85 1.12 5.97
N CYS A 106 16.00 1.47 5.00
CA CYS A 106 15.05 0.55 4.41
C CYS A 106 15.80 -0.34 3.41
N ASN A 107 15.80 -1.66 3.66
CA ASN A 107 16.37 -2.63 2.75
C ASN A 107 15.40 -2.85 1.57
N VAL A 108 15.47 -1.96 0.57
CA VAL A 108 14.60 -1.96 -0.62
C VAL A 108 15.38 -2.36 -1.87
N LYS A 109 14.77 -3.21 -2.69
CA LYS A 109 15.34 -3.80 -3.91
C LYS A 109 14.74 -3.19 -5.18
N TYR A 110 13.43 -2.93 -5.19
CA TYR A 110 12.69 -2.55 -6.40
C TYR A 110 12.12 -1.13 -6.33
N PHE A 111 11.72 -0.66 -5.15
CA PHE A 111 11.18 0.68 -5.00
C PHE A 111 12.26 1.68 -4.54
N SER A 112 12.36 2.82 -5.23
CA SER A 112 13.26 3.92 -4.84
C SER A 112 12.57 5.00 -4.00
N SER A 113 11.25 5.13 -4.14
CA SER A 113 10.44 6.15 -3.49
C SER A 113 8.96 5.73 -3.42
N ALA A 114 8.20 6.40 -2.57
CA ALA A 114 6.74 6.26 -2.50
C ALA A 114 6.08 7.56 -2.01
N SER A 115 4.76 7.63 -2.16
CA SER A 115 3.97 8.76 -1.70
C SER A 115 3.88 8.82 -0.18
N CYS A 116 4.04 10.03 0.36
CA CYS A 116 3.60 10.40 1.70
C CYS A 116 2.11 10.76 1.64
N TYR A 117 1.44 10.68 2.78
CA TYR A 117 0.02 11.02 2.89
C TYR A 117 -0.22 11.91 4.11
N SER A 118 -1.30 12.67 4.07
CA SER A 118 -1.78 13.49 5.18
C SER A 118 -3.28 13.36 5.33
N LEU A 119 -3.77 13.47 6.57
CA LEU A 119 -5.19 13.36 6.91
C LEU A 119 -5.92 14.67 6.56
N THR A 120 -6.28 14.83 5.29
CA THR A 120 -6.96 16.03 4.77
C THR A 120 -8.30 15.72 4.11
N GLY A 121 -8.61 14.46 3.86
CA GLY A 121 -9.89 14.00 3.31
C GLY A 121 -10.90 13.62 4.38
N SER A 122 -12.15 13.47 3.97
CA SER A 122 -13.21 12.94 4.83
C SER A 122 -12.98 11.46 5.12
N ALA A 123 -12.84 11.11 6.40
CA ALA A 123 -12.68 9.73 6.84
C ALA A 123 -14.05 9.06 7.05
N THR A 124 -14.18 7.83 6.58
CA THR A 124 -15.30 6.92 6.86
C THR A 124 -14.90 5.79 7.81
N MET A 125 -13.60 5.70 8.13
CA MET A 125 -13.01 4.75 9.07
C MET A 125 -11.97 5.43 9.95
N LYS A 126 -11.73 4.85 11.13
CA LYS A 126 -10.67 5.26 12.06
C LYS A 126 -9.99 4.02 12.64
N ILE A 127 -8.72 4.16 13.02
CA ILE A 127 -8.02 3.15 13.82
C ILE A 127 -8.30 3.43 15.30
N ALA A 128 -8.60 2.38 16.07
CA ALA A 128 -8.65 2.41 17.52
C ALA A 128 -7.63 1.41 18.08
N LYS A 129 -6.66 1.90 18.87
CA LYS A 129 -5.61 1.09 19.50
C LYS A 129 -5.95 0.95 20.99
N PHE A 130 -5.86 -0.26 21.54
CA PHE A 130 -6.14 -0.54 22.95
C PHE A 130 -4.96 -1.27 23.57
N VAL A 131 -4.65 -0.95 24.83
CA VAL A 131 -3.71 -1.70 25.66
C VAL A 131 -4.54 -2.65 26.52
N THR A 132 -4.19 -3.94 26.53
CA THR A 132 -4.84 -4.96 27.36
C THR A 132 -3.80 -5.65 28.24
N GLU A 133 -4.24 -6.11 29.41
CA GLU A 133 -3.45 -6.99 30.28
C GLU A 133 -3.30 -8.37 29.63
N ILE A 134 -2.21 -9.08 29.96
CA ILE A 134 -1.88 -10.44 29.51
C ILE A 134 -2.33 -11.45 30.56
#